data_AF-A0A822YEA2-F1
#
_entry.id   AF-A0A822YEA2-F1
#
_cell.length_a   1.000
_cell.length_b   1.000
_cell.length_c   1.000
_cell.angle_alpha   90.00
_cell.angle_beta   90.00
_cell.angle_gamma   90.00
#
_symmetry.space_group_name_H-M   'P 1'
#
loop_
_entity.id
_entity.type
_entity.pdbx_description
1 polymer ?
#
loop_
_entity_poly.entity_id
_entity_poly.type
_entity_poly.pdbx_seq_one_letter_code
_entity_poly.pdbx_strand_id
1 'polypeptide(L)' 'MASFRLALETCGLTNLGYWEPGFTWSNNRQGDQNVVGRLDRAVYNLIWNSLFPKAKVFHEAAMELNHCTIILTL' A
#
# COMPACT_ATOMS: atom_id res chain seq x y z
N MET A 1 -5.32 14.49 -0.43
CA MET A 1 -4.24 13.90 0.41
C MET A 1 -4.26 14.38 1.86
N ALA A 2 -4.49 15.68 2.15
CA ALA A 2 -4.54 16.18 3.54
C ALA A 2 -5.63 15.49 4.39
N SER A 3 -6.83 15.33 3.86
CA SER A 3 -7.94 14.61 4.52
C SER A 3 -7.60 13.17 4.87
N PHE A 4 -6.94 12.45 3.97
CA PHE A 4 -6.50 11.08 4.22
C PHE A 4 -5.46 11.00 5.34
N ARG A 5 -4.47 11.92 5.37
CA ARG A 5 -3.50 11.99 6.47
C ARG A 5 -4.16 12.30 7.80
N LEU A 6 -5.07 13.27 7.82
CA LEU A 6 -5.82 13.62 9.02
C LEU A 6 -6.65 12.44 9.54
N ALA A 7 -7.26 11.64 8.65
CA ALA A 7 -7.98 10.45 9.04
C ALA A 7 -7.07 9.39 9.69
N LEU A 8 -5.87 9.16 9.14
CA LEU A 8 -4.89 8.26 9.74
C LEU A 8 -4.43 8.75 11.11
N GLU A 9 -4.11 10.03 11.23
CA GLU A 9 -3.69 10.66 12.50
C GLU A 9 -4.79 10.58 13.56
N THR A 10 -6.03 10.92 13.20
CA THR A 10 -7.20 10.87 14.09
C THR A 10 -7.45 9.44 14.61
N CYS A 11 -7.20 8.44 13.77
CA CYS A 11 -7.38 7.04 14.12
C CYS A 11 -6.13 6.39 14.75
N GLY A 12 -5.02 7.11 14.91
CA GLY A 12 -3.76 6.54 15.41
C GLY A 12 -3.18 5.45 14.51
N LEU A 13 -3.39 5.55 13.19
CA LEU A 13 -2.95 4.58 12.19
C LEU A 13 -1.65 5.02 11.51
N THR A 14 -0.70 4.11 11.43
CA THR A 14 0.60 4.30 10.77
C THR A 14 0.71 3.39 9.56
N ASN A 15 1.39 3.83 8.51
CA ASN A 15 1.64 3.00 7.33
C ASN A 15 2.66 1.90 7.67
N LEU A 16 2.34 0.65 7.34
CA LEU A 16 3.25 -0.50 7.52
C LEU A 16 4.47 -0.45 6.59
N GLY A 17 4.40 0.35 5.53
CA GLY A 17 5.36 0.28 4.45
C GLY A 17 5.08 -0.94 3.55
N TYR A 18 5.97 -1.20 2.61
CA TYR A 18 5.87 -2.32 1.68
C TYR A 18 7.24 -2.60 1.06
N TRP A 19 7.36 -3.79 0.49
CA TRP A 19 8.41 -4.19 -0.42
C TRP A 19 7.90 -4.12 -1.86
N GLU A 20 8.79 -3.77 -2.78
CA GLU A 20 8.56 -3.59 -4.23
C GLU A 20 7.43 -4.45 -4.82
N PRO A 21 6.74 -3.98 -5.86
CA PRO A 21 6.91 -2.70 -6.57
C PRO A 21 6.44 -1.43 -5.83
N GLY A 22 7.05 -0.29 -6.17
CA GLY A 22 6.70 1.07 -5.73
C GLY A 22 5.27 1.56 -5.95
N PHE A 23 4.46 0.83 -6.71
CA PHE A 23 3.11 1.20 -7.12
C PHE A 23 2.11 0.08 -6.77
N THR A 24 0.83 0.43 -6.69
CA THR A 24 -0.27 -0.53 -6.54
C THR A 24 -1.31 -0.38 -7.64
N TRP A 25 -1.16 0.61 -8.52
CA TRP A 25 -2.08 0.90 -9.60
C TRP A 25 -1.36 1.43 -10.83
N SER A 26 -1.87 1.12 -12.02
CA SER A 26 -1.46 1.67 -13.32
C SER A 26 -2.70 1.99 -14.16
N ASN A 27 -2.61 3.02 -15.01
CA ASN A 27 -3.62 3.26 -16.04
C ASN A 27 -3.53 2.27 -17.23
N ASN A 28 -2.62 1.30 -17.19
CA ASN A 28 -2.35 0.26 -18.20
C ASN A 28 -2.03 0.78 -19.61
N ARG A 29 -1.62 2.05 -19.74
CA ARG A 29 -1.12 2.59 -21.01
C ARG A 29 0.36 2.22 -21.19
N GLN A 30 0.84 2.30 -22.42
CA GLN A 30 2.22 1.95 -22.76
C GLN A 30 3.12 3.19 -22.82
N GLY A 31 4.42 2.97 -22.59
CA GLY A 31 5.45 4.01 -22.69
C GLY A 31 5.17 5.21 -21.78
N ASP A 32 5.44 6.41 -22.29
CA ASP A 32 5.30 7.67 -21.54
C ASP A 32 3.86 8.02 -21.17
N GLN A 33 2.88 7.31 -21.74
CA GLN A 33 1.48 7.47 -21.36
C GLN A 33 1.09 6.64 -20.13
N ASN A 34 1.97 5.73 -19.68
CA ASN A 34 1.77 4.95 -18.48
C ASN A 34 1.88 5.85 -17.25
N VAL A 35 0.79 5.92 -16.48
CA VAL A 35 0.77 6.59 -15.19
C VAL A 35 0.56 5.54 -14.12
N VAL A 36 1.49 5.49 -13.17
CA VAL A 36 1.42 4.61 -12.00
C VAL A 36 1.14 5.40 -10.73
N GLY A 37 0.46 4.76 -9.79
CA GLY A 37 0.10 5.34 -8.50
C GLY A 37 0.16 4.31 -7.38
N ARG A 38 0.25 4.81 -6.15
CA ARG A 38 0.16 3.99 -4.93
C ARG A 38 -1.10 4.37 -4.15
N LEU A 39 -2.19 3.69 -4.51
CA LEU A 39 -3.54 3.93 -3.99
C LEU A 39 -3.85 3.03 -2.79
N ASP A 40 -3.28 1.83 -2.77
CA ASP A 40 -3.56 0.80 -1.79
C ASP A 40 -2.44 0.77 -0.74
N ARG A 41 -2.80 0.68 0.55
CA ARG A 41 -1.86 0.72 1.68
C ARG A 41 -2.35 -0.10 2.85
N ALA A 42 -1.46 -0.87 3.47
CA ALA A 42 -1.70 -1.46 4.78
C ALA A 42 -1.33 -0.45 5.87
N VAL A 43 -2.22 -0.27 6.84
CA VAL A 43 -2.00 0.60 8.00
C VAL A 43 -2.30 -0.17 9.28
N TYR A 44 -1.65 0.21 10.37
CA TYR A 44 -1.73 -0.48 11.64
C TYR A 44 -1.78 0.52 12.80
N ASN A 45 -2.30 0.08 13.95
CA ASN A 45 -2.18 0.81 15.22
C ASN A 45 -1.13 0.16 16.12
N LEU A 46 -0.75 0.86 17.20
CA LEU A 46 0.32 0.40 18.09
C LEU A 46 0.04 -0.96 18.73
N ILE A 47 -1.23 -1.26 19.05
CA ILE A 47 -1.64 -2.54 19.62
C ILE A 47 -1.32 -3.66 18.63
N TRP A 48 -1.77 -3.53 17.39
CA TRP A 48 -1.53 -4.52 16.35
C TRP A 48 -0.03 -4.72 16.07
N ASN A 49 0.76 -3.63 16.03
CA ASN A 49 2.21 -3.73 15.84
C ASN A 49 2.92 -4.48 16.96
N SER A 50 2.42 -4.37 18.19
CA SER A 50 2.97 -5.11 19.33
C SER A 50 2.75 -6.62 19.20
N LEU A 51 1.66 -7.03 18.55
CA LEU A 51 1.33 -8.43 18.28
C LEU A 51 2.10 -8.99 17.08
N PHE A 52 2.32 -8.18 16.05
CA PHE A 52 2.96 -8.61 14.79
C PHE A 52 4.14 -7.69 14.40
N PRO A 53 5.20 -7.62 15.22
CA PRO A 53 6.31 -6.68 15.01
C PRO A 53 7.16 -7.00 13.78
N LYS A 54 7.00 -8.20 13.21
CA LYS A 54 7.71 -8.66 12.01
C LYS A 54 6.84 -8.64 10.75
N ALA A 55 5.63 -8.09 10.86
CA ALA A 55 4.72 -8.06 9.73
C ALA A 55 5.34 -7.29 8.54
N LYS A 56 5.08 -7.80 7.34
CA LYS A 56 5.58 -7.24 6.09
C LYS A 56 4.47 -7.19 5.07
N VAL A 57 4.54 -6.17 4.22
CA VAL A 57 3.68 -6.05 3.04
C VAL A 57 4.50 -6.22 1.80
N PHE A 58 3.97 -7.00 0.86
CA PHE A 58 4.50 -7.17 -0.48
C PHE A 58 3.43 -6.76 -1.48
N HIS A 59 3.86 -6.21 -2.61
CA HIS A 59 2.99 -5.99 -3.75
C HIS A 59 3.28 -7.07 -4.80
N GLU A 60 2.23 -7.65 -5.35
CA GLU A 60 2.34 -8.60 -6.45
C GLU A 60 1.56 -8.06 -7.65
N ALA A 61 2.29 -7.71 -8.71
CA ALA A 61 1.67 -7.19 -9.92
C ALA A 61 1.13 -8.35 -10.77
N ALA A 62 -0.16 -8.31 -11.09
CA ALA A 62 -0.76 -9.19 -12.08
C ALA A 62 -0.79 -8.46 -13.42
N MET A 63 -0.22 -9.07 -14.48
CA MET A 63 -0.06 -8.43 -15.79
C MET A 63 -1.37 -7.94 -16.42
N GLU A 64 -2.50 -8.55 -16.06
CA GLU A 64 -3.82 -8.24 -16.63
C GLU A 64 -4.65 -7.27 -15.77
N LEU A 65 -4.17 -6.94 -14.57
CA LEU A 65 -4.88 -6.05 -13.65
C LEU A 65 -4.24 -4.67 -13.65
N ASN A 66 -5.09 -3.65 -13.57
CA ASN A 66 -4.66 -2.28 -13.30
C ASN A 66 -4.26 -2.05 -11.84
N HIS A 67 -4.43 -3.04 -10.96
CA HIS A 67 -4.00 -3.01 -9.56
C HIS A 67 -3.06 -4.16 -9.22
N CYS A 68 -2.13 -3.92 -8.29
CA CYS A 68 -1.32 -4.96 -7.65
C CYS A 68 -2.06 -5.53 -6.44
N THR A 69 -1.86 -6.82 -6.18
CA THR A 69 -2.32 -7.46 -4.95
C THR A 69 -1.44 -7.00 -3.78
N ILE A 70 -2.05 -6.65 -2.65
CA ILE A 70 -1.35 -6.43 -1.39
C ILE A 70 -1.35 -7.72 -0.58
N ILE A 71 -0.15 -8.20 -0.25
CA ILE A 71 0.04 -9.41 0.56
C ILE A 71 0.62 -8.99 1.91
N LEU A 72 -0.09 -9.31 2.98
CA LEU A 72 0.36 -9.13 4.35
C LEU A 72 0.87 -10.46 4.91
N THR A 73 2.12 -10.48 5.38
CA THR A 73 2.70 -11.57 6.16
C THR A 73 2.90 -11.10 7.59
N LEU A 74 2.66 -11.97 8.57
CA LEU A 74 2.73 -11.65 10.01
C LEU A 74 3.95 -12.30 10.68
#